data_AF-A0A431J2Y3-F1
#
_entry.id   AF-A0A431J2Y3-F1
#
_cell.length_a   1.000
_cell.length_b   1.000
_cell.length_c   1.000
_cell.angle_alpha   90.00
_cell.angle_beta   90.00
_cell.angle_gamma   90.00
#
_symmetry.space_group_name_H-M   'P 1'
#
loop_
_entity.id
_entity.type
_entity.pdbx_description
1 polymer ?
#
loop_
_entity_poly.entity_id
_entity_poly.type
_entity_poly.pdbx_seq_one_letter_code
_entity_poly.pdbx_strand_id
1 'polypeptide(L)'
;MANSAKVKFQEHFKLNVLFKDYILFENLLLENNIDFYHNSNENSDISDGTLFFLLDKDRVIIDQLLIDNEIIASTETILVSDYREERKVQKLHFLAYLIIIVILVLIILIGDFI
;
A
#
# COMPACT_ATOMS: atom_id res chain seq x y z
N MET A 1 22.93 -1.30 11.73
CA MET A 1 23.85 -1.11 10.58
C MET A 1 23.03 -1.38 9.35
N ALA A 2 22.78 -0.39 8.49
CA ALA A 2 21.84 -0.53 7.39
C ALA A 2 22.32 -1.57 6.35
N ASN A 3 21.44 -2.51 6.02
CA ASN A 3 21.66 -3.62 5.08
C ASN A 3 22.65 -4.72 5.55
N SER A 4 22.22 -5.55 6.50
CA SER A 4 23.03 -6.70 6.95
C SER A 4 22.50 -8.03 6.40
N ALA A 5 23.30 -8.70 5.57
CA ALA A 5 22.99 -10.06 5.11
C ALA A 5 22.80 -11.09 6.24
N LYS A 6 23.21 -10.75 7.48
CA LYS A 6 22.94 -11.57 8.68
C LYS A 6 21.46 -11.76 8.94
N VAL A 7 20.61 -10.81 8.56
CA VAL A 7 19.15 -10.89 8.74
C VAL A 7 18.56 -12.09 8.01
N LYS A 8 19.12 -12.46 6.85
CA LYS A 8 18.70 -13.65 6.07
C LYS A 8 18.97 -14.99 6.77
N PHE A 9 19.90 -15.03 7.72
CA PHE A 9 20.29 -16.26 8.44
C PHE A 9 19.65 -16.37 9.83
N GLN A 10 18.83 -15.40 10.22
CA GLN A 10 18.07 -15.38 11.47
C GLN A 10 16.59 -15.67 11.19
N GLU A 11 15.78 -15.78 12.23
CA GLU A 11 14.32 -15.78 12.08
C GLU A 11 13.88 -14.44 11.48
N HIS A 12 13.44 -14.50 10.23
CA HIS A 12 13.08 -13.33 9.44
C HIS A 12 11.76 -13.58 8.74
N PHE A 13 11.04 -12.49 8.51
CA PHE A 13 9.90 -12.47 7.63
C PHE A 13 10.20 -11.62 6.41
N LYS A 14 9.47 -11.90 5.34
CA LYS A 14 9.56 -11.18 4.08
C LYS A 14 8.39 -10.23 3.95
N LEU A 15 8.69 -9.00 3.57
CA LEU A 15 7.71 -7.96 3.36
C LEU A 15 7.96 -7.33 2.00
N ASN A 16 6.97 -7.41 1.12
CA ASN A 16 7.01 -6.74 -0.17
C ASN A 16 6.38 -5.35 -0.02
N VAL A 17 7.14 -4.30 -0.27
CA VAL A 17 6.66 -2.92 -0.16
C VAL A 17 6.54 -2.32 -1.55
N LEU A 18 5.43 -1.64 -1.84
CA LEU A 18 5.26 -1.00 -3.15
C LEU A 18 6.38 0.01 -3.42
N PHE A 19 6.85 0.08 -4.67
CA PHE A 19 7.94 0.97 -5.07
C PHE A 19 7.69 2.45 -4.74
N LYS A 20 6.43 2.90 -4.83
CA LYS A 20 6.04 4.28 -4.46
C LYS A 20 6.33 4.61 -2.99
N ASP A 21 6.27 3.62 -2.10
CA ASP A 21 6.42 3.78 -0.66
C ASP A 21 7.81 3.29 -0.15
N TYR A 22 8.66 2.77 -1.05
CA TYR A 22 9.99 2.24 -0.75
C TYR A 22 10.87 3.24 0.01
N ILE A 23 11.00 4.47 -0.50
CA ILE A 23 11.90 5.49 0.08
C ILE A 23 11.43 5.87 1.49
N LEU A 24 10.12 5.99 1.68
CA LEU A 24 9.54 6.30 2.98
C LEU A 24 9.80 5.16 3.97
N PHE A 25 9.55 3.92 3.54
CA PHE A 25 9.75 2.74 4.37
C PHE A 25 11.22 2.55 4.76
N GLU A 26 12.16 2.71 3.82
CA GLU A 26 13.59 2.64 4.11
C GLU A 26 14.00 3.68 5.16
N ASN A 27 13.55 4.93 5.01
CA ASN A 27 13.83 5.98 5.99
C ASN A 27 13.26 5.64 7.37
N LEU A 28 12.03 5.13 7.46
CA LEU A 28 11.41 4.73 8.73
C LEU A 28 12.19 3.59 9.41
N LEU A 29 12.68 2.62 8.65
CA LEU A 29 13.52 1.54 9.18
C LEU A 29 14.84 2.09 9.73
N LEU A 30 15.46 3.04 9.01
CA LEU A 30 16.70 3.68 9.43
C LEU A 30 16.52 4.52 10.70
N GLU A 31 15.46 5.33 10.79
CA GLU A 31 15.16 6.15 11.95
C GLU A 31 14.90 5.30 13.21
N ASN A 32 14.22 4.17 13.04
CA ASN A 32 13.94 3.23 14.14
C ASN A 32 15.10 2.27 14.44
N ASN A 33 16.26 2.41 13.78
CA ASN A 33 17.42 1.52 13.91
C ASN A 33 17.09 0.04 13.68
N ILE A 34 16.15 -0.25 12.79
CA ILE A 34 15.74 -1.61 12.45
C ILE A 34 16.74 -2.16 11.43
N ASP A 35 17.32 -3.32 11.72
CA ASP A 35 18.20 -3.99 10.78
C ASP A 35 17.34 -4.69 9.70
N PHE A 36 17.50 -4.27 8.46
CA PHE A 36 16.83 -4.85 7.30
C PHE A 36 17.86 -5.35 6.28
N TYR A 37 17.43 -6.24 5.39
CA TYR A 37 18.17 -6.62 4.19
C TYR A 37 17.24 -6.52 2.99
N HIS A 38 17.72 -5.96 1.89
CA HIS A 38 16.98 -5.94 0.62
C HIS A 38 17.95 -6.25 -0.52
N ASN A 39 17.48 -7.02 -1.50
CA ASN A 39 18.27 -7.38 -2.67
C ASN A 39 17.69 -6.68 -3.91
N SER A 40 18.37 -5.65 -4.39
CA SER A 40 17.97 -4.89 -5.57
C SER A 40 18.05 -5.70 -6.88
N ASN A 41 18.71 -6.85 -6.89
CA ASN A 41 18.89 -7.68 -8.09
C ASN A 41 17.85 -8.80 -8.26
N GLU A 42 16.98 -9.05 -7.27
CA GLU A 42 15.95 -10.10 -7.36
C GLU A 42 14.60 -9.61 -7.89
N ASN A 43 14.38 -8.29 -7.96
CA ASN A 43 13.12 -7.70 -8.43
C ASN A 43 13.32 -7.05 -9.81
N SER A 44 13.32 -7.87 -10.86
CA SER A 44 13.40 -7.41 -12.25
C SER A 44 12.10 -6.76 -12.77
N ASP A 45 10.99 -6.92 -12.04
CA ASP A 45 9.70 -6.30 -12.38
C ASP A 45 9.44 -5.09 -11.50
N ILE A 46 9.63 -3.91 -12.10
CA ILE A 46 9.40 -2.58 -11.52
C ILE A 46 7.95 -2.42 -11.00
N SER A 47 7.01 -3.27 -11.42
CA SER A 47 5.61 -3.25 -10.97
C SER A 47 5.36 -3.90 -9.62
N ASP A 48 6.20 -4.84 -9.18
CA ASP A 48 5.84 -5.75 -8.08
C ASP A 48 6.28 -5.26 -6.69
N GLY A 49 7.11 -4.22 -6.61
CA GLY A 49 7.60 -3.68 -5.34
C GLY A 49 9.00 -4.20 -4.96
N THR A 50 9.45 -3.82 -3.77
CA THR A 50 10.76 -4.21 -3.22
C THR A 50 10.58 -5.18 -2.06
N LEU A 51 11.21 -6.34 -2.17
CA LEU A 51 11.23 -7.35 -1.12
C LEU A 51 12.26 -6.99 -0.03
N PHE A 52 11.75 -6.73 1.17
CA PHE A 52 12.52 -6.54 2.39
C PHE A 52 12.53 -7.81 3.24
N PHE A 53 13.70 -8.13 3.76
CA PHE A 53 13.92 -9.17 4.77
C PHE A 53 14.11 -8.47 6.11
N LEU A 54 13.22 -8.77 7.06
CA LEU A 54 13.12 -8.09 8.35
C LEU A 54 13.11 -9.13 9.46
N LEU A 55 13.69 -8.78 10.61
CA LEU A 55 13.77 -9.70 11.76
C LEU A 55 12.41 -9.84 12.44
N ASP A 56 12.03 -11.06 12.78
CA ASP A 56 10.72 -11.35 13.39
C ASP A 56 10.55 -10.70 14.78
N LYS A 57 11.67 -10.45 15.47
CA LYS A 57 11.71 -9.73 16.76
C LYS A 57 11.11 -8.31 16.66
N ASP A 58 11.24 -7.68 15.49
CA ASP A 58 10.83 -6.29 15.25
C ASP A 58 9.46 -6.22 14.55
N ARG A 59 8.81 -7.37 14.32
CA ARG A 59 7.54 -7.48 13.59
C ARG A 59 6.44 -6.57 14.13
N VAL A 60 6.30 -6.50 15.45
CA VAL A 60 5.27 -5.65 16.10
C VAL A 60 5.51 -4.17 15.81
N ILE A 61 6.78 -3.73 15.83
CA ILE A 61 7.15 -2.34 15.56
C ILE A 61 6.91 -2.01 14.09
N ILE A 62 7.28 -2.94 13.20
CA ILE A 62 7.11 -2.79 11.75
C ILE A 62 5.63 -2.75 11.37
N ASP A 63 4.81 -3.65 11.91
CA ASP A 63 3.36 -3.64 11.69
C ASP A 63 2.74 -2.30 12.10
N GLN A 64 3.17 -1.74 13.24
CA GLN A 64 2.71 -0.45 13.71
C GLN A 64 3.15 0.69 12.78
N LEU A 65 4.40 0.69 12.32
CA LEU A 65 4.90 1.67 11.34
C LEU A 65 4.15 1.64 10.01
N LEU A 66 3.77 0.45 9.54
CA LEU A 66 2.98 0.28 8.32
C LEU A 66 1.57 0.86 8.46
N ILE A 67 0.91 0.60 9.60
CA ILE A 67 -0.42 1.14 9.90
C ILE A 67 -0.38 2.66 10.05
N ASP A 68 0.55 3.18 10.85
CA ASP A 68 0.64 4.60 11.18
C ASP A 68 0.96 5.47 9.95
N ASN A 69 1.73 4.93 9.00
CA ASN A 69 2.13 5.65 7.79
C ASN A 69 1.32 5.29 6.54
N GLU A 70 0.24 4.49 6.68
CA GLU A 70 -0.58 3.97 5.58
C GLU A 70 0.25 3.32 4.44
N ILE A 71 1.37 2.67 4.79
CA ILE A 71 2.28 2.08 3.81
C ILE A 71 1.66 0.78 3.29
N ILE A 72 1.54 0.67 1.96
CA ILE A 72 1.00 -0.53 1.35
C ILE A 72 2.12 -1.55 1.22
N ALA A 73 2.10 -2.51 2.12
CA ALA A 73 3.01 -3.64 2.14
C ALA A 73 2.24 -4.96 2.11
N SER A 74 2.75 -5.92 1.35
CA SER A 74 2.22 -7.26 1.19
C SER A 74 3.21 -8.26 1.77
N THR A 75 2.77 -9.08 2.72
CA THR A 75 3.50 -10.33 3.03
C THR A 75 3.27 -11.32 1.89
N GLU A 76 4.17 -12.29 1.64
CA GLU A 76 4.04 -13.30 0.57
C GLU A 76 2.66 -14.01 0.53
N THR A 77 1.91 -14.01 1.64
CA THR A 77 0.61 -14.65 1.77
C THR A 77 -0.60 -13.74 1.50
N ILE A 78 -0.43 -12.42 1.44
CA ILE A 78 -1.53 -11.45 1.30
C ILE A 78 -1.14 -10.44 0.23
N LEU A 79 -1.64 -10.66 -0.99
CA LEU A 79 -1.61 -9.67 -2.06
C LEU A 79 -2.51 -8.50 -1.67
N VAL A 80 -1.92 -7.42 -1.17
CA VAL A 80 -2.65 -6.18 -0.90
C VAL A 80 -2.77 -5.42 -2.22
N SER A 81 -3.89 -5.62 -2.91
CA SER A 81 -4.32 -4.76 -4.01
C SER A 81 -4.42 -3.31 -3.50
N ASP A 82 -3.93 -2.34 -4.27
CA ASP A 82 -3.91 -0.92 -3.95
C ASP A 82 -5.33 -0.33 -3.93
N TYR A 83 -6.08 -0.66 -2.88
CA TYR A 83 -7.49 -0.27 -2.69
C TYR A 83 -7.70 1.26 -2.63
N ARG A 84 -6.62 2.05 -2.49
CA ARG A 84 -6.67 3.52 -2.47
C ARG A 84 -7.01 4.09 -3.84
N GLU A 85 -6.58 3.47 -4.93
CA GLU A 85 -6.94 3.91 -6.29
C GLU A 85 -8.41 3.61 -6.58
N GLU A 86 -8.86 2.39 -6.25
CA GLU A 86 -10.25 1.99 -6.45
C GLU A 86 -11.23 2.87 -5.67
N ARG A 87 -10.89 3.26 -4.43
CA ARG A 87 -11.77 4.11 -3.61
C ARG A 87 -11.93 5.53 -4.17
N LYS A 88 -10.90 6.08 -4.84
CA LYS A 88 -11.00 7.39 -5.51
C LYS A 88 -11.89 7.31 -6.75
N VAL A 89 -11.74 6.25 -7.53
CA VAL A 89 -12.53 6.00 -8.74
C VAL A 89 -14.01 5.71 -8.39
N GLN A 90 -14.27 4.93 -7.33
CA GLN A 90 -15.62 4.66 -6.86
C GLN A 90 -16.37 5.92 -6.41
N LYS A 91 -15.71 6.87 -5.75
CA LYS A 91 -16.31 8.16 -5.37
C LYS A 91 -16.73 8.98 -6.59
N LEU A 92 -15.91 8.98 -7.65
CA LEU A 92 -16.24 9.65 -8.91
C LEU A 92 -17.42 9.00 -9.62
N HIS A 93 -17.45 7.66 -9.68
CA HIS A 93 -18.58 6.92 -10.25
C HIS A 93 -19.89 7.17 -9.48
N PHE A 94 -19.84 7.18 -8.15
CA PHE A 94 -21.01 7.47 -7.33
C PHE A 94 -21.54 8.90 -7.58
N LEU A 95 -20.65 9.89 -7.66
CA LEU A 95 -21.02 11.26 -7.96
C LEU A 95 -21.69 11.39 -9.35
N ALA A 96 -21.13 10.72 -10.36
CA ALA A 96 -21.70 10.70 -11.71
C ALA A 96 -23.11 10.07 -11.73
N TYR A 97 -23.31 8.96 -11.01
CA TYR A 97 -24.62 8.30 -10.90
C TYR A 97 -25.65 9.20 -10.21
N LEU A 98 -25.25 9.90 -9.16
CA LEU A 98 -26.11 10.84 -8.44
C LEU A 98 -26.54 12.02 -9.32
N ILE A 99 -25.63 12.57 -10.14
CA ILE A 99 -25.96 13.63 -11.11
C ILE A 99 -27.00 13.14 -12.12
N ILE A 100 -26.84 11.92 -12.66
CA ILE A 100 -27.78 11.34 -13.61
C ILE A 100 -29.18 11.19 -12.99
N ILE A 101 -29.26 10.68 -11.76
CA ILE A 101 -30.54 10.54 -11.05
C ILE A 101 -31.21 11.91 -10.86
N VAL A 102 -30.45 12.92 -10.42
CA VAL A 102 -30.99 14.28 -10.20
C VAL A 102 -31.55 14.87 -11.50
N ILE A 103 -30.84 14.71 -12.63
CA ILE A 103 -31.30 15.16 -13.94
C ILE A 103 -32.60 14.43 -14.33
N LEU A 104 -32.67 13.12 -14.10
CA LEU A 104 -33.84 12.31 -14.47
C LEU A 104 -35.08 12.72 -13.66
N VAL A 105 -34.91 12.99 -12.36
CA VAL A 105 -35.98 13.53 -11.49
C VAL A 105 -36.42 14.92 -11.94
N LEU A 106 -35.48 15.80 -12.31
CA LEU A 106 -35.79 17.13 -12.84
C LEU A 106 -36.63 17.05 -14.12
N ILE A 107 -36.30 16.14 -15.04
CA ILE A 107 -37.06 15.96 -16.29
C ILE A 107 -38.49 15.48 -15.99
N ILE A 108 -38.65 14.52 -15.07
CA ILE A 108 -39.99 14.03 -14.68
C ILE A 108 -40.81 15.16 -14.06
N LEU A 109 -40.24 15.93 -13.12
CA LEU A 109 -40.95 17.03 -12.47
C LEU A 109 -41.35 18.14 -13.44
N ILE A 110 -40.51 18.47 -14.43
CA ILE A 110 -40.84 19.48 -15.45
C ILE A 110 -41.86 18.91 -16.45
N GLY A 111 -41.73 17.63 -16.82
CA GLY A 111 -42.66 16.95 -17.71
C GLY A 111 -44.05 16.75 -17.12
N ASP A 112 -44.16 16.50 -15.81
CA ASP A 112 -45.45 16.45 -15.10
C ASP A 112 -46.06 17.84 -14.87
N PHE A 113 -45.26 18.91 -14.98
CA PHE A 113 -45.70 20.30 -14.78
C PHE A 113 -46.15 21.00 -16.09
N ILE A 114 -45.78 20.46 -17.25
CA ILE A 114 -46.18 20.93 -18.60
C ILE A 114 -47.45 20.22 -19.06
#